data_AF-A0A3M1M6V7-F1
#
_entry.id   AF-A0A3M1M6V7-F1
#
_cell.length_a   1.000
_cell.length_b   1.000
_cell.length_c   1.000
_cell.angle_alpha   90.00
_cell.angle_beta   90.00
_cell.angle_gamma   90.00
#
_symmetry.space_group_name_H-M   'P 1'
#
loop_
_entity.id
_entity.type
_entity.pdbx_description
1 polymer ?
#
loop_
_entity_poly.entity_id
_entity_poly.type
_entity_poly.pdbx_seq_one_letter_code
_entity_poly.pdbx_strand_id
1 'polypeptide(L)'
;MNGIARLVSSGHLDSATAQTLRENYIFLRTLESGIRLMNWTARHDFPTDGQSLKRLSYLLGSEGRFSVAAHQLPATVARVQKENRQVFQRIFSRWLDHFPQLS
;
A
#
# COMPACT_ATOMS: atom_id res chain seq x y z
N MET A 1 -13.99 9.85 -10.30
CA MET A 1 -13.41 8.91 -11.29
C MET A 1 -12.17 8.25 -10.70
N ASN A 2 -12.04 6.92 -10.79
CA ASN A 2 -10.90 6.17 -10.26
C ASN A 2 -9.73 6.19 -11.29
N GLY A 3 -8.57 6.75 -10.92
CA GLY A 3 -7.40 6.85 -11.81
C GLY A 3 -6.88 5.49 -12.29
N ILE A 4 -6.94 4.45 -11.45
CA ILE A 4 -6.55 3.08 -11.82
C ILE A 4 -7.49 2.53 -12.90
N ALA A 5 -8.80 2.78 -12.78
CA ALA A 5 -9.77 2.32 -13.78
C ALA A 5 -9.51 2.93 -15.16
N ARG A 6 -9.10 4.21 -15.21
CA ARG A 6 -8.72 4.88 -16.47
C ARG A 6 -7.48 4.23 -17.11
N LEU A 7 -6.48 3.89 -16.32
CA LEU A 7 -5.26 3.22 -16.80
C LEU A 7 -5.55 1.81 -17.34
N VAL A 8 -6.52 1.10 -16.75
CA VAL A 8 -6.98 -0.19 -17.29
C VAL A 8 -7.71 0.00 -18.62
N SER A 9 -8.65 0.95 -18.68
CA SER A 9 -9.42 1.18 -19.90
C SER A 9 -8.58 1.67 -21.09
N SER A 10 -7.43 2.30 -20.85
CA SER A 10 -6.49 2.72 -21.89
C SER A 10 -5.40 1.69 -22.21
N GLY A 11 -5.44 0.50 -21.60
CA GLY A 11 -4.48 -0.57 -21.86
C GLY A 11 -3.09 -0.35 -21.24
N HIS A 12 -2.90 0.70 -20.45
CA HIS A 12 -1.62 0.98 -19.77
C HIS A 12 -1.41 0.12 -18.52
N LEU A 13 -2.47 -0.50 -18.00
CA LEU A 13 -2.43 -1.35 -16.82
C LEU A 13 -3.33 -2.57 -17.02
N ASP A 14 -2.83 -3.76 -16.73
CA ASP A 14 -3.68 -4.96 -16.73
C ASP A 14 -4.55 -5.02 -15.46
N SER A 15 -5.66 -5.75 -15.55
CA SER A 15 -6.64 -5.86 -14.47
C SER A 15 -6.09 -6.48 -13.18
N ALA A 16 -5.14 -7.41 -13.28
CA ALA A 16 -4.55 -8.06 -12.11
C ALA A 16 -3.67 -7.07 -11.34
N THR A 17 -2.80 -6.34 -12.05
CA THR A 17 -1.99 -5.27 -11.44
C THR A 17 -2.86 -4.17 -10.85
N ALA A 18 -3.94 -3.79 -11.53
CA ALA A 18 -4.91 -2.82 -11.01
C ALA A 18 -5.58 -3.29 -9.71
N GLN A 19 -5.90 -4.58 -9.61
CA GLN A 19 -6.43 -5.17 -8.39
C GLN A 19 -5.40 -5.17 -7.26
N THR A 20 -4.17 -5.59 -7.53
CA THR A 20 -3.08 -5.54 -6.54
C THR A 20 -2.86 -4.11 -6.01
N LEU A 21 -2.79 -3.11 -6.89
CA LEU A 21 -2.62 -1.71 -6.46
C LEU A 21 -3.79 -1.22 -5.60
N ARG A 22 -5.02 -1.65 -5.92
CA ARG A 22 -6.21 -1.31 -5.14
C ARG A 22 -6.16 -1.93 -3.74
N GLU A 23 -5.85 -3.21 -3.64
CA GLU A 23 -5.71 -3.92 -2.37
C GLU A 23 -4.61 -3.32 -1.51
N ASN A 24 -3.45 -3.04 -2.12
CA ASN A 24 -2.32 -2.40 -1.47
C ASN A 24 -2.66 -1.00 -0.97
N TYR A 25 -3.39 -0.20 -1.76
CA TYR A 25 -3.87 1.12 -1.34
C TYR A 25 -4.81 1.02 -0.14
N ILE A 26 -5.81 0.13 -0.18
CA ILE A 26 -6.76 -0.04 0.92
C ILE A 26 -6.01 -0.48 2.18
N PHE A 27 -5.08 -1.44 2.07
CA PHE A 27 -4.26 -1.90 3.19
C PHE A 27 -3.45 -0.76 3.81
N LEU A 28 -2.67 -0.02 3.01
CA LEU A 28 -1.84 1.08 3.51
C LEU A 28 -2.68 2.20 4.11
N ARG A 29 -3.87 2.47 3.56
CA ARG A 29 -4.77 3.50 4.08
C ARG A 29 -5.40 3.11 5.42
N THR A 30 -5.80 1.85 5.57
CA THR A 30 -6.27 1.32 6.86
C THR A 30 -5.14 1.31 7.89
N LEU A 31 -3.93 0.92 7.47
CA LEU A 31 -2.73 0.97 8.29
C LEU A 31 -2.45 2.37 8.85
N GLU A 32 -2.41 3.36 7.96
CA GLU A 32 -2.20 4.77 8.32
C GLU A 32 -3.27 5.27 9.28
N SER A 33 -4.53 4.89 9.06
CA SER A 33 -5.65 5.26 9.94
C SER A 33 -5.47 4.66 11.34
N GLY A 34 -5.07 3.39 11.43
CA GLY A 34 -4.73 2.74 12.70
C GLY A 34 -3.58 3.42 13.43
N ILE A 35 -2.52 3.82 12.71
CA ILE A 35 -1.39 4.56 13.28
C ILE A 35 -1.85 5.92 13.83
N ARG A 36 -2.69 6.66 13.09
CA ARG A 36 -3.25 7.96 13.55
C ARG A 36 -4.09 7.81 14.82
N LEU A 37 -4.88 6.74 14.94
CA LEU A 37 -5.67 6.46 16.13
C LEU A 37 -4.80 6.16 17.36
N MET A 38 -3.64 5.55 17.16
CA MET A 38 -2.69 5.27 18.24
C MET A 38 -1.88 6.50 18.67
N ASN A 39 -1.49 7.35 17.71
CA ASN A 39 -0.44 8.36 17.89
C ASN A 39 -0.94 9.79 17.62
N TRP A 40 -1.87 10.31 18.44
CA TRP A 40 -2.38 11.68 18.26
C TRP A 40 -1.32 12.77 18.54
N THR A 41 -0.28 12.47 19.32
CA THR A 41 0.71 13.45 19.80
C THR A 41 2.17 13.19 19.38
N ALA A 42 2.49 12.01 18.84
CA ALA A 42 3.82 11.67 18.31
C ALA A 42 3.73 11.53 16.80
N ARG A 43 4.75 11.99 16.07
CA ARG A 43 4.84 11.94 14.60
C ARG A 43 4.39 10.57 14.06
N HIS A 44 3.78 10.56 12.89
CA HIS A 44 3.13 9.42 12.21
C HIS A 44 4.08 8.24 11.85
N ASP A 45 5.01 7.92 12.74
CA ASP A 45 6.01 6.89 12.58
C ASP A 45 5.38 5.52 12.77
N PHE A 46 5.89 4.57 11.98
CA PHE A 46 5.48 3.19 12.09
C PHE A 46 6.00 2.60 13.41
N PRO A 47 5.16 1.89 14.20
CA PRO A 47 5.59 1.35 15.49
C PRO A 47 6.67 0.28 15.32
N THR A 48 7.69 0.34 16.16
CA THR A 48 8.79 -0.63 16.19
C THR A 48 8.75 -1.53 17.43
N ASP A 49 8.03 -1.14 18.48
CA ASP A 49 7.86 -1.93 19.69
C ASP A 49 6.71 -2.93 19.58
N GLY A 50 6.84 -4.06 20.29
CA GLY A 50 5.88 -5.16 20.20
C GLY A 50 4.49 -4.85 20.75
N GLN A 51 4.35 -3.94 21.72
CA GLN A 51 3.03 -3.60 22.28
C GLN A 51 2.22 -2.76 21.30
N SER A 52 2.84 -1.73 20.73
CA SER A 52 2.23 -0.89 19.71
C SER A 52 1.88 -1.70 18.45
N LEU A 53 2.71 -2.66 18.04
CA LEU A 53 2.40 -3.56 16.94
C LEU A 53 1.20 -4.47 17.22
N LYS A 54 1.05 -4.98 18.44
CA LYS A 54 -0.14 -5.76 18.86
C LYS A 54 -1.40 -4.91 18.81
N ARG A 55 -1.32 -3.68 19.32
CA ARG A 55 -2.44 -2.73 19.27
C ARG A 55 -2.82 -2.39 17.83
N LEU A 56 -1.83 -2.13 16.98
CA LEU A 56 -2.07 -1.86 15.56
C LEU A 56 -2.72 -3.07 14.87
N SER A 57 -2.19 -4.27 15.06
CA SER A 57 -2.75 -5.52 14.53
C SER A 57 -4.23 -5.70 14.92
N TYR A 58 -4.56 -5.44 16.18
CA TYR A 58 -5.94 -5.49 16.66
C TYR A 58 -6.84 -4.44 15.98
N LEU A 59 -6.38 -3.19 15.86
CA LEU A 59 -7.14 -2.13 15.18
C LEU A 59 -7.42 -2.47 13.72
N LEU A 60 -6.44 -3.01 12.99
CA LEU A 60 -6.63 -3.43 11.59
C LEU A 60 -7.65 -4.58 11.46
N GLY A 61 -7.65 -5.50 12.42
CA GLY A 61 -8.62 -6.60 12.50
C GLY A 61 -10.03 -6.16 12.88
N SER A 62 -10.16 -5.11 13.69
CA SER A 62 -11.45 -4.64 14.20
C SER A 62 -12.39 -4.11 13.11
N GLU A 63 -11.84 -3.60 12.00
CA GLU A 63 -12.63 -3.18 10.83
C GLU A 63 -13.04 -4.36 9.93
N GLY A 64 -12.63 -5.59 10.25
CA GLY A 64 -12.93 -6.80 9.49
C GLY A 64 -12.28 -6.88 8.10
N ARG A 65 -11.46 -5.89 7.72
CA ARG A 65 -10.84 -5.81 6.38
C ARG A 65 -9.52 -6.56 6.28
N PHE A 66 -8.72 -6.59 7.35
CA PHE A 66 -7.39 -7.19 7.34
C PHE A 66 -7.09 -7.90 8.65
N SER A 67 -6.63 -9.14 8.58
CA SER A 67 -6.10 -9.86 9.75
C SER A 67 -4.64 -10.17 9.52
N VAL A 68 -3.76 -9.37 10.13
CA VAL A 68 -2.30 -9.55 10.07
C VAL A 68 -1.76 -9.65 11.48
N ALA A 69 -1.07 -10.73 11.81
CA ALA A 69 -0.49 -10.90 13.14
C ALA A 69 0.57 -9.81 13.41
N ALA A 70 0.64 -9.33 14.64
CA ALA A 70 1.51 -8.22 15.03
C ALA A 70 2.98 -8.37 14.58
N HIS A 71 3.54 -9.58 14.75
CA HIS A 71 4.92 -9.88 14.36
C HIS A 71 5.14 -9.91 12.83
N GLN A 72 4.07 -10.05 12.04
CA GLN A 72 4.11 -10.05 10.58
C GLN A 72 3.88 -8.67 9.98
N LEU A 73 3.41 -7.69 10.76
CA LEU A 73 3.10 -6.35 10.26
C LEU A 73 4.29 -5.69 9.54
N PRO A 74 5.52 -5.63 10.11
CA PRO A 74 6.63 -4.97 9.41
C PRO A 74 6.95 -5.63 8.06
N ALA A 75 6.96 -6.97 8.01
CA ALA A 75 7.22 -7.72 6.79
C ALA A 75 6.10 -7.52 5.74
N THR A 76 4.84 -7.46 6.19
CA THR A 76 3.69 -7.22 5.31
C THR A 76 3.74 -5.83 4.69
N VAL A 77 4.07 -4.81 5.49
CA VAL A 77 4.23 -3.43 5.01
C VAL A 77 5.38 -3.33 4.01
N ALA A 78 6.53 -3.93 4.32
CA ALA A 78 7.68 -3.95 3.42
C ALA A 78 7.35 -4.63 2.08
N ARG A 79 6.63 -5.76 2.11
CA ARG A 79 6.17 -6.47 0.92
C ARG A 79 5.25 -5.59 0.06
N VAL A 80 4.22 -5.00 0.65
CA VAL A 80 3.26 -4.14 -0.06
C VAL A 80 3.96 -2.92 -0.67
N GLN A 81 4.88 -2.28 0.06
CA GLN A 81 5.67 -1.15 -0.47
C GLN A 81 6.58 -1.58 -1.62
N LYS A 82 7.21 -2.76 -1.53
CA LYS A 82 8.06 -3.32 -2.59
C LYS A 82 7.24 -3.63 -3.85
N GLU A 83 6.09 -4.28 -3.70
CA GLU A 83 5.17 -4.56 -4.82
C GLU A 83 4.73 -3.27 -5.51
N ASN A 84 4.30 -2.26 -4.74
CA ASN A 84 3.93 -0.96 -5.30
C ASN A 84 5.08 -0.32 -6.08
N ARG A 85 6.31 -0.38 -5.54
CA ARG A 85 7.50 0.16 -6.21
C ARG A 85 7.79 -0.57 -7.52
N GLN A 86 7.70 -1.91 -7.54
CA GLN A 86 7.91 -2.72 -8.74
C GLN A 86 6.88 -2.41 -9.82
N VAL A 87 5.61 -2.29 -9.43
CA VAL A 87 4.54 -1.92 -10.36
C VAL A 87 4.78 -0.53 -10.94
N PHE A 88 5.12 0.45 -10.09
CA PHE A 88 5.44 1.81 -10.53
C PHE A 88 6.61 1.82 -11.51
N GLN A 89 7.71 1.15 -11.17
CA GLN A 89 8.90 1.05 -12.03
C GLN A 89 8.55 0.43 -13.38
N ARG A 90 7.80 -0.67 -13.41
CA ARG A 90 7.38 -1.32 -14.66
C ARG A 90 6.53 -0.41 -15.54
N ILE A 91 5.59 0.33 -14.97
CA ILE A 91 4.76 1.29 -15.72
C ILE A 91 5.63 2.42 -16.27
N PHE A 92 6.51 2.99 -15.44
CA PHE A 92 7.34 4.12 -15.81
C PHE A 92 8.39 3.74 -16.86
N SER A 93 9.03 2.57 -16.74
CA SER A 93 9.97 2.06 -17.74
C SER A 93 9.30 1.88 -19.11
N ARG A 94 8.11 1.26 -19.16
CA ARG A 94 7.34 1.13 -20.42
C ARG A 94 7.00 2.49 -21.02
N TRP A 95 6.72 3.48 -20.18
CA TRP A 95 6.43 4.84 -20.65
C TRP A 95 7.69 5.52 -21.21
N LEU A 96 8.85 5.38 -20.56
CA LEU A 96 10.12 5.87 -21.08
C LEU A 96 10.47 5.22 -22.43
N ASP A 97 10.21 3.92 -22.60
CA ASP A 97 10.45 3.21 -23.87
C ASP A 97 9.58 3.76 -25.02
N HIS A 98 8.38 4.29 -24.72
CA HIS A 98 7.46 4.86 -25.71
C HIS A 98 7.67 6.37 -25.94
N PHE A 99 8.33 7.07 -25.01
CA PHE A 99 8.58 8.51 -25.06
C PHE A 99 10.03 8.84 -24.68
N PRO A 100 11.03 8.40 -25.49
CA PRO A 100 12.45 8.55 -25.15
C PRO A 100 12.91 10.02 -25.02
N GLN A 101 12.15 10.97 -25.59
CA GLN A 101 12.43 12.41 -25.50
C GLN A 101 12.21 13.04 -24.10
N LEU A 102 11.82 12.24 -23.10
CA LEU A 102 11.54 12.70 -21.72
C LEU A 102 12.51 12.10 -20.68
N SER A 103 13.58 11.42 -21.12
CA SER A 103 14.63 10.85 -20.25
C SER A 103 15.74 11.84 -19.90
#